data_AF-A0A366JAB8-F1
#
_entry.id   AF-A0A366JAB8-F1
#
_cell.length_a   1.000
_cell.length_b   1.000
_cell.length_c   1.000
_cell.angle_alpha   90.00
_cell.angle_beta   90.00
_cell.angle_gamma   90.00
#
_symmetry.space_group_name_H-M   'P 1'
#
loop_
_entity.id
_entity.type
_entity.pdbx_description
1 polymer ?
#
loop_
_entity_poly.entity_id
_entity_poly.type
_entity_poly.pdbx_seq_one_letter_code
_entity_poly.pdbx_strand_id
1 'polypeptide(L)'
;MSISKRLIELRNTLGLTRKKFCEEIGVSIRTIEGIENGGNTPRSDLVEKIVTKWPEFGLWLISGSLEFRSEQTCPNIIHKKQINIVESCDPKFITHGLISTRLIEDSEITFIQNLGNPSQLAAILKLEETTVYALNSTRLKDGFIWLNEGVISFDKSIDGRNYLRSLREKLSALNEEIISSSKYKGLSPNDFELAKNQGVILFESLQNVQDNKLLKSFEEWKKGGNYIWPENIEYTTITR
;
A
#
# COMPACT_ATOMS: atom_id res chain seq x y z
N MET A 1 4.22 -11.66 -30.77
CA MET A 1 5.63 -11.18 -30.75
C MET A 1 6.51 -12.19 -30.01
N SER A 2 7.77 -12.39 -30.40
CA SER A 2 8.68 -13.25 -29.64
C SER A 2 9.26 -12.51 -28.42
N ILE A 3 9.71 -13.25 -27.41
CA ILE A 3 10.32 -12.66 -26.21
C ILE A 3 11.59 -11.85 -26.54
N SER A 4 12.38 -12.28 -27.53
CA SER A 4 13.56 -11.54 -27.98
C SER A 4 13.18 -10.16 -28.56
N LYS A 5 12.10 -10.09 -29.35
CA LYS A 5 11.59 -8.81 -29.86
C LYS A 5 11.05 -7.91 -28.74
N ARG A 6 10.36 -8.49 -27.76
CA ARG A 6 9.93 -7.77 -26.54
C ARG A 6 11.10 -7.21 -25.74
N LEU A 7 12.21 -7.94 -25.66
CA LEU A 7 13.41 -7.48 -24.95
C LEU A 7 14.07 -6.28 -25.65
N ILE A 8 14.13 -6.30 -26.99
CA ILE A 8 14.60 -5.15 -27.79
C ILE A 8 13.70 -3.93 -27.53
N GLU A 9 12.39 -4.14 -27.59
CA GLU A 9 11.41 -3.08 -27.39
C GLU A 9 11.48 -2.51 -25.97
N LEU A 10 11.54 -3.35 -24.93
CA LEU A 10 11.75 -2.94 -23.55
C LEU A 10 12.97 -2.05 -23.40
N ARG A 11 14.13 -2.52 -23.90
CA ARG A 11 15.39 -1.78 -23.78
C ARG A 11 15.32 -0.43 -24.49
N ASN A 12 14.70 -0.38 -25.67
CA ASN A 12 14.54 0.85 -26.43
C ASN A 12 13.58 1.82 -25.72
N THR A 13 12.47 1.33 -25.15
CA THR A 13 11.51 2.13 -24.36
C THR A 13 12.15 2.74 -23.12
N LEU A 14 13.05 2.00 -22.47
CA LEU A 14 13.85 2.51 -21.34
C LEU A 14 14.94 3.52 -21.78
N GLY A 15 15.16 3.72 -23.08
CA GLY A 15 16.20 4.60 -23.61
C GLY A 15 17.63 4.08 -23.33
N LEU A 16 17.80 2.78 -23.08
CA LEU A 16 19.07 2.21 -22.67
C LEU A 16 19.85 1.63 -23.85
N THR A 17 21.17 1.87 -23.84
CA THR A 17 22.09 1.11 -24.69
C THR A 17 22.20 -0.32 -24.16
N ARG A 18 22.61 -1.28 -25.00
CA ARG A 18 22.85 -2.67 -24.55
C ARG A 18 23.80 -2.72 -23.35
N LYS A 19 24.88 -1.94 -23.39
CA LYS A 19 25.86 -1.87 -22.30
C LYS A 19 25.22 -1.44 -20.98
N LYS A 20 24.49 -0.32 -20.97
CA LYS A 20 23.80 0.15 -19.77
C LYS A 20 22.75 -0.83 -19.27
N PHE A 21 21.94 -1.38 -20.18
CA PHE A 21 20.93 -2.39 -19.83
C PHE A 21 21.56 -3.61 -19.14
N CYS A 22 22.71 -4.08 -19.65
CA CYS A 22 23.46 -5.19 -19.06
C CYS A 22 24.06 -4.87 -17.69
N GLU A 23 24.56 -3.64 -17.51
CA GLU A 23 25.07 -3.15 -16.22
C GLU A 23 23.97 -3.13 -15.16
N GLU A 24 22.77 -2.65 -15.51
CA GLU A 24 21.62 -2.56 -14.59
C GLU A 24 21.14 -3.92 -14.05
N ILE A 25 21.28 -5.00 -14.83
CA ILE A 25 20.82 -6.35 -14.45
C ILE A 25 21.98 -7.32 -14.16
N GLY A 26 23.24 -6.86 -14.25
CA GLY A 26 24.43 -7.66 -13.98
C GLY A 26 24.57 -8.89 -14.89
N VAL A 27 24.51 -8.70 -16.20
CA VAL A 27 24.72 -9.76 -17.21
C VAL A 27 25.71 -9.35 -18.29
N SER A 28 26.27 -10.32 -19.00
CA SER A 28 27.21 -10.01 -20.08
C SER A 28 26.50 -9.43 -21.31
N ILE A 29 27.15 -8.46 -21.97
CA ILE A 29 26.61 -7.85 -23.20
C ILE A 29 26.39 -8.88 -24.32
N ARG A 30 27.28 -9.86 -24.41
CA ARG A 30 27.22 -10.95 -25.40
C ARG A 30 25.96 -11.80 -25.23
N THR A 31 25.48 -11.97 -24.00
CA THR A 31 24.23 -12.67 -23.71
C THR A 31 23.05 -11.95 -24.37
N ILE A 32 22.93 -10.64 -24.16
CA ILE A 32 21.85 -9.82 -24.74
C ILE A 32 21.96 -9.76 -26.26
N GLU A 33 23.16 -9.60 -26.82
CA GLU A 33 23.36 -9.62 -28.28
C GLU A 33 22.92 -10.94 -28.92
N GLY A 34 23.24 -12.07 -28.29
CA GLY A 34 22.81 -13.39 -28.78
C GLY A 34 21.29 -13.57 -28.76
N ILE A 35 20.61 -12.97 -27.79
CA ILE A 35 19.14 -13.01 -27.68
C ILE A 35 18.49 -12.08 -28.70
N GLU A 36 18.93 -10.82 -28.76
CA GLU A 36 18.33 -9.81 -29.64
C GLU A 36 18.57 -10.12 -31.13
N ASN A 37 19.79 -10.52 -31.49
CA ASN A 37 20.16 -10.73 -32.89
C ASN A 37 19.98 -12.19 -33.33
N GLY A 38 20.29 -13.14 -32.43
CA GLY A 38 20.27 -14.57 -32.75
C GLY A 38 18.91 -15.24 -32.56
N GLY A 39 17.93 -14.54 -31.97
CA GLY A 39 16.63 -15.11 -31.66
C GLY A 39 16.69 -16.18 -30.57
N ASN A 40 17.80 -16.28 -29.82
CA ASN A 40 17.93 -17.20 -28.71
C ASN A 40 16.87 -16.89 -27.66
N THR A 41 16.28 -17.94 -27.08
CA THR A 41 15.33 -17.78 -25.97
C THR A 41 16.12 -17.43 -24.71
N PRO A 42 15.78 -16.33 -24.01
CA PRO A 42 16.42 -15.99 -22.75
C PRO A 42 16.16 -17.11 -21.72
N ARG A 43 17.18 -17.43 -20.93
CA ARG A 43 17.03 -18.33 -19.79
C ARG A 43 16.21 -17.65 -18.68
N SER A 44 15.58 -18.46 -17.82
CA SER A 44 14.70 -17.97 -16.76
C SER A 44 15.40 -16.99 -15.81
N ASP A 45 16.67 -17.24 -15.47
CA ASP A 45 17.50 -16.39 -14.61
C ASP A 45 17.66 -14.95 -15.16
N LEU A 46 17.82 -14.81 -16.48
CA LEU A 46 17.88 -13.50 -17.11
C LEU A 46 16.52 -12.78 -17.01
N VAL A 47 15.42 -13.51 -17.26
CA VAL A 47 14.07 -12.95 -17.16
C VAL A 47 13.79 -12.50 -15.72
N GLU A 48 14.12 -13.30 -14.73
CA GLU A 48 13.98 -12.96 -13.30
C GLU A 48 14.74 -11.67 -12.94
N LYS A 49 15.99 -11.53 -13.39
CA LYS A 49 16.79 -10.31 -13.17
C LYS A 49 16.13 -9.07 -13.78
N ILE A 50 15.60 -9.20 -15.00
CA ILE A 50 14.90 -8.10 -15.68
C ILE A 50 13.62 -7.73 -14.92
N VAL A 51 12.79 -8.72 -14.57
CA VAL A 51 11.53 -8.50 -13.85
C VAL A 51 11.78 -7.97 -12.43
N THR A 52 12.86 -8.36 -11.78
CA THR A 52 13.25 -7.78 -10.49
C THR A 52 13.63 -6.30 -10.62
N LYS A 53 14.30 -5.93 -11.72
CA LYS A 53 14.74 -4.56 -11.96
C LYS A 53 13.61 -3.64 -12.44
N TRP A 54 12.73 -4.15 -13.29
CA TRP A 54 11.59 -3.43 -13.86
C TRP A 54 10.32 -4.29 -13.79
N PRO A 55 9.74 -4.45 -12.58
CA PRO A 55 8.59 -5.33 -12.35
C PRO A 55 7.35 -4.95 -13.17
N GLU A 56 7.19 -3.67 -13.48
CA GLU A 56 6.06 -3.13 -14.24
C GLU A 56 5.94 -3.70 -15.67
N PHE A 57 7.02 -4.22 -16.26
CA PHE A 57 7.00 -4.83 -17.59
C PHE A 57 6.95 -6.36 -17.57
N GLY A 58 6.93 -7.01 -16.40
CA GLY A 58 7.16 -8.45 -16.28
C GLY A 58 6.10 -9.32 -16.97
N LEU A 59 4.81 -9.04 -16.76
CA LEU A 59 3.72 -9.78 -17.41
C LEU A 59 3.80 -9.67 -18.94
N TRP A 60 3.99 -8.46 -19.45
CA TRP A 60 4.11 -8.22 -20.88
C TRP A 60 5.34 -8.91 -21.47
N LEU A 61 6.50 -8.82 -20.80
CA LEU A 61 7.74 -9.45 -21.26
C LEU A 61 7.59 -10.98 -21.40
N ILE A 62 6.93 -11.62 -20.43
CA ILE A 62 6.76 -13.08 -20.40
C ILE A 62 5.66 -13.52 -21.37
N SER A 63 4.45 -12.99 -21.22
CA SER A 63 3.25 -13.45 -21.95
C SER A 63 3.08 -12.80 -23.32
N GLY A 64 3.62 -11.60 -23.52
CA GLY A 64 3.30 -10.74 -24.67
C GLY A 64 1.90 -10.13 -24.62
N SER A 65 1.16 -10.32 -23.53
CA SER A 65 -0.15 -9.71 -23.33
C SER A 65 0.00 -8.23 -23.03
N LEU A 66 -0.81 -7.42 -23.71
CA LEU A 66 -1.03 -6.00 -23.40
C LEU A 66 -2.18 -5.82 -22.40
N GLU A 67 -2.87 -6.91 -22.05
CA GLU A 67 -3.96 -6.84 -21.08
C GLU A 67 -3.37 -6.50 -19.71
N PHE A 68 -3.71 -5.32 -19.21
CA PHE A 68 -3.60 -4.97 -17.79
C PHE A 68 -4.59 -5.85 -17.02
N ARG A 69 -4.27 -7.14 -16.85
CA ARG A 69 -4.99 -7.97 -15.90
C ARG A 69 -4.34 -7.81 -14.54
N SER A 70 -5.04 -7.11 -13.66
CA SER A 70 -4.83 -7.08 -12.21
C SER A 70 -5.07 -8.44 -11.53
N GLU A 71 -5.29 -9.51 -12.30
CA GLU A 71 -5.60 -10.86 -11.83
C GLU A 71 -4.35 -11.74 -11.61
N GLN A 72 -3.13 -11.19 -11.78
CA GLN A 72 -1.94 -11.91 -11.36
C GLN A 72 -1.95 -12.04 -9.84
N THR A 73 -1.94 -13.27 -9.35
CA THR A 73 -2.00 -13.56 -7.93
C THR A 73 -0.96 -14.63 -7.58
N CYS A 74 -0.37 -14.49 -6.41
CA CYS A 74 0.54 -15.49 -5.88
C CYS A 74 -0.28 -16.72 -5.46
N PRO A 75 0.08 -17.95 -5.88
CA PRO A 75 -0.65 -19.16 -5.50
C PRO A 75 -0.90 -19.31 -3.99
N ASN A 76 0.06 -18.88 -3.17
CA ASN A 76 -0.06 -18.91 -1.71
C ASN A 76 -1.09 -17.91 -1.14
N ILE A 77 -1.55 -16.96 -1.96
CA ILE A 77 -2.51 -15.92 -1.59
C ILE A 77 -3.91 -16.23 -2.13
N ILE A 78 -4.06 -17.03 -3.20
CA ILE A 78 -5.34 -17.33 -3.87
C ILE A 78 -6.45 -17.78 -2.92
N HIS A 79 -6.10 -18.53 -1.87
CA HIS A 79 -7.08 -19.07 -0.92
C HIS A 79 -7.24 -18.23 0.35
N LYS A 80 -6.49 -17.13 0.49
CA LYS A 80 -6.54 -16.28 1.68
C LYS A 80 -7.56 -15.17 1.47
N LYS A 81 -8.31 -14.85 2.52
CA LYS A 81 -9.15 -13.65 2.53
C LYS A 81 -8.25 -12.43 2.48
N GLN A 82 -8.48 -11.56 1.49
CA GLN A 82 -7.68 -10.36 1.28
C GLN A 82 -8.56 -9.11 1.24
N ILE A 83 -7.97 -8.01 1.64
CA ILE A 83 -8.48 -6.66 1.49
C ILE A 83 -7.69 -6.05 0.34
N ASN A 84 -8.38 -5.73 -0.75
CA ASN A 84 -7.77 -5.07 -1.92
C ASN A 84 -7.98 -3.56 -1.78
N ILE A 85 -6.88 -2.84 -1.65
CA ILE A 85 -6.88 -1.39 -1.66
C ILE A 85 -7.08 -0.94 -3.11
N VAL A 86 -8.12 -0.17 -3.35
CA VAL A 86 -8.46 0.33 -4.68
C VAL A 86 -7.83 1.68 -4.97
N GLU A 87 -7.47 2.44 -3.93
CA GLU A 87 -6.93 3.78 -4.04
C GLU A 87 -6.13 4.17 -2.79
N SER A 88 -5.13 5.03 -2.95
CA SER A 88 -4.44 5.71 -1.83
C SER A 88 -4.76 7.21 -1.81
N CYS A 89 -4.84 7.79 -0.60
CA CYS A 89 -5.13 9.21 -0.47
C CYS A 89 -4.45 9.82 0.76
N ASP A 90 -4.06 11.09 0.67
CA ASP A 90 -3.72 11.89 1.85
C ASP A 90 -5.00 12.12 2.69
N PRO A 91 -4.98 11.80 4.00
CA PRO A 91 -6.07 12.13 4.93
C PRO A 91 -6.59 13.58 4.82
N LYS A 92 -5.74 14.54 4.42
CA LYS A 92 -6.13 15.93 4.21
C LYS A 92 -7.11 16.11 3.05
N PHE A 93 -7.04 15.31 2.01
CA PHE A 93 -7.85 15.46 0.80
C PHE A 93 -8.99 14.44 0.71
N ILE A 94 -9.25 13.69 1.78
CA ILE A 94 -10.31 12.67 1.84
C ILE A 94 -11.70 13.16 1.37
N THR A 95 -12.06 14.42 1.66
CA THR A 95 -13.34 15.03 1.25
C THR A 95 -13.29 15.78 -0.08
N HIS A 96 -12.10 15.93 -0.67
CA HIS A 96 -11.86 16.68 -1.90
C HIS A 96 -11.35 15.77 -3.05
N GLY A 97 -11.24 14.46 -2.78
CA GLY A 97 -10.73 13.47 -3.72
C GLY A 97 -11.80 12.96 -4.69
N LEU A 98 -11.45 11.89 -5.41
CA LEU A 98 -12.32 11.22 -6.38
C LEU A 98 -13.48 10.44 -5.72
N ILE A 99 -13.48 10.34 -4.38
CA ILE A 99 -14.47 9.59 -3.63
C ILE A 99 -15.59 10.54 -3.19
N SER A 100 -16.83 10.21 -3.53
CA SER A 100 -18.00 10.96 -3.06
C SER A 100 -18.09 10.92 -1.54
N THR A 101 -18.33 12.07 -0.91
CA THR A 101 -18.50 12.17 0.55
C THR A 101 -19.59 11.26 1.09
N ARG A 102 -20.65 11.03 0.31
CA ARG A 102 -21.74 10.10 0.65
C ARG A 102 -21.26 8.67 0.88
N LEU A 103 -20.25 8.22 0.13
CA LEU A 103 -19.67 6.88 0.31
C LEU A 103 -18.84 6.77 1.59
N ILE A 104 -18.37 7.91 2.10
CA ILE A 104 -17.57 7.98 3.32
C ILE A 104 -18.50 8.01 4.56
N GLU A 105 -19.67 8.65 4.45
CA GLU A 105 -20.67 8.76 5.53
C GLU A 105 -21.09 7.39 6.09
N ASP A 106 -21.20 6.38 5.23
CA ASP A 106 -21.57 5.00 5.59
C ASP A 106 -20.35 4.06 5.74
N SER A 107 -19.13 4.61 5.74
CA SER A 107 -17.90 3.80 5.73
C SER A 107 -17.46 3.36 7.12
N GLU A 108 -16.79 2.20 7.16
CA GLU A 108 -16.06 1.75 8.36
C GLU A 108 -14.58 2.15 8.24
N ILE A 109 -14.04 2.83 9.26
CA ILE A 109 -12.60 3.14 9.31
C ILE A 109 -11.83 2.19 10.25
N THR A 110 -10.75 1.61 9.74
CA THR A 110 -9.79 0.81 10.53
C THR A 110 -8.41 1.43 10.47
N PHE A 111 -7.86 1.86 11.61
CA PHE A 111 -6.47 2.30 11.73
C PHE A 111 -5.52 1.11 11.77
N ILE A 112 -4.43 1.21 11.03
CA ILE A 112 -3.41 0.17 10.87
C ILE A 112 -2.05 0.71 11.34
N GLN A 113 -1.57 0.20 12.47
CA GLN A 113 -0.25 0.53 13.01
C GLN A 113 0.82 -0.38 12.40
N ASN A 114 1.94 0.19 11.95
CA ASN A 114 3.14 -0.62 11.72
C ASN A 114 3.72 -1.04 13.08
N LEU A 115 3.72 -2.34 13.36
CA LEU A 115 4.17 -2.88 14.66
C LEU A 115 5.68 -2.76 14.87
N GLY A 116 6.48 -2.60 13.80
CA GLY A 116 7.92 -2.33 13.93
C GLY A 116 8.27 -0.85 13.91
N ASN A 117 7.30 0.05 13.70
CA ASN A 117 7.54 1.48 13.70
C ASN A 117 6.31 2.24 14.26
N PRO A 118 6.33 2.66 15.54
CA PRO A 118 5.19 3.32 16.19
C PRO A 118 4.78 4.64 15.49
N SER A 119 5.72 5.23 14.77
CA SER A 119 5.55 6.46 13.99
C SER A 119 4.76 6.30 12.69
N GLN A 120 4.60 5.07 12.21
CA GLN A 120 3.93 4.78 10.94
C GLN A 120 2.53 4.24 11.19
N LEU A 121 1.55 5.07 10.89
CA LEU A 121 0.14 4.75 10.96
C LEU A 121 -0.49 4.92 9.57
N ALA A 122 -1.43 4.05 9.26
CA ALA A 122 -2.34 4.21 8.13
C ALA A 122 -3.79 4.08 8.62
N ALA A 123 -4.74 4.41 7.76
CA ALA A 123 -6.14 4.06 7.97
C ALA A 123 -6.75 3.47 6.70
N ILE A 124 -7.67 2.53 6.86
CA ILE A 124 -8.44 1.92 5.79
C ILE A 124 -9.87 2.38 5.92
N LEU A 125 -10.46 2.92 4.85
CA LEU A 125 -11.90 3.12 4.76
C LEU A 125 -12.50 1.98 3.95
N LYS A 126 -13.42 1.23 4.55
CA LYS A 126 -14.27 0.27 3.84
C LYS A 126 -15.48 1.01 3.28
N LEU A 127 -15.60 1.02 1.96
CA LEU A 127 -16.74 1.56 1.23
C LEU A 127 -17.71 0.44 0.89
N GLU A 128 -18.97 0.56 1.31
CA GLU A 128 -20.02 -0.39 0.96
C GLU A 128 -20.55 -0.13 -0.46
N GLU A 129 -20.80 -1.20 -1.23
CA GLU A 129 -21.38 -1.17 -2.57
C GLU A 129 -20.82 -0.09 -3.52
N THR A 130 -19.49 0.00 -3.60
CA THR A 130 -18.87 0.97 -4.49
C THR A 130 -18.75 0.44 -5.91
N THR A 131 -19.48 1.08 -6.83
CA THR A 131 -19.01 1.14 -8.22
C THR A 131 -17.79 2.07 -8.22
N VAL A 132 -16.62 1.54 -7.87
CA VAL A 132 -15.37 2.26 -8.04
C VAL A 132 -15.16 2.38 -9.54
N TYR A 133 -15.28 3.59 -10.10
CA TYR A 133 -15.06 3.86 -11.52
C TYR A 133 -13.57 3.79 -11.92
N ALA A 134 -12.72 3.20 -11.08
CA ALA A 134 -11.31 3.01 -11.38
C ALA A 134 -11.16 1.79 -12.31
N LEU A 135 -10.97 2.09 -13.60
CA LEU A 135 -10.36 1.23 -14.62
C LEU A 135 -10.95 -0.19 -14.72
N ASN A 136 -11.96 -0.31 -15.58
CA ASN A 136 -12.78 -1.49 -15.87
C ASN A 136 -13.85 -1.76 -14.81
N SER A 137 -15.10 -1.80 -15.29
CA SER A 137 -16.36 -1.94 -14.57
C SER A 137 -16.52 -3.25 -13.80
N THR A 138 -15.58 -3.57 -12.93
CA THR A 138 -15.65 -4.65 -11.97
C THR A 138 -16.35 -4.11 -10.74
N ARG A 139 -17.61 -4.50 -10.55
CA ARG A 139 -18.33 -4.23 -9.29
C ARG A 139 -17.58 -4.94 -8.16
N LEU A 140 -16.76 -4.21 -7.43
CA LEU A 140 -16.24 -4.71 -6.16
C LEU A 140 -17.38 -4.61 -5.14
N LYS A 141 -17.65 -5.71 -4.44
CA LYS A 141 -18.67 -5.71 -3.38
C LYS A 141 -18.28 -4.78 -2.23
N ASP A 142 -16.98 -4.70 -1.93
CA ASP A 142 -16.39 -3.80 -0.95
C ASP A 142 -15.14 -3.17 -1.59
N GLY A 143 -15.03 -1.84 -1.52
CA GLY A 143 -13.84 -1.09 -1.92
C GLY A 143 -13.09 -0.59 -0.70
N PHE A 144 -11.76 -0.59 -0.72
CA PHE A 144 -10.95 -0.12 0.42
C PHE A 144 -10.00 1.01 0.01
N ILE A 145 -10.04 2.13 0.72
CA ILE A 145 -9.11 3.25 0.49
C ILE A 145 -8.03 3.22 1.57
N TRP A 146 -6.77 3.33 1.15
CA TRP A 146 -5.63 3.42 2.05
C TRP A 146 -5.21 4.86 2.28
N LEU A 147 -5.30 5.30 3.52
CA LEU A 147 -4.91 6.64 3.95
C LEU A 147 -3.52 6.58 4.60
N ASN A 148 -2.46 6.87 3.84
CA ASN A 148 -1.10 6.96 4.42
C ASN A 148 -0.18 8.04 3.84
N GLU A 149 -0.64 8.83 2.87
CA GLU A 149 0.26 9.78 2.18
C GLU A 149 0.63 11.00 3.05
N GLY A 150 -0.05 11.18 4.19
CA GLY A 150 0.29 12.16 5.22
C GLY A 150 0.93 11.52 6.45
N VAL A 151 1.66 12.32 7.23
CA VAL A 151 2.19 11.89 8.54
C VAL A 151 1.01 11.85 9.52
N ILE A 152 0.32 10.72 9.62
CA ILE A 152 -0.55 10.41 10.76
C ILE A 152 0.21 9.51 11.72
N SER A 153 0.09 9.76 13.02
CA SER A 153 0.76 8.95 14.04
C SER A 153 0.09 9.15 15.40
N PHE A 154 -0.11 8.04 16.12
CA PHE A 154 -0.49 8.05 17.53
C PHE A 154 0.73 8.17 18.47
N ASP A 155 1.95 8.12 17.93
CA ASP A 155 3.18 8.41 18.66
C ASP A 155 3.34 9.92 18.86
N LYS A 156 3.74 10.30 20.09
CA LYS A 156 3.96 11.69 20.50
C LYS A 156 5.20 12.31 19.89
N SER A 157 6.18 11.49 19.50
CA SER A 157 7.48 11.93 19.04
C SER A 157 7.44 12.69 17.70
N ILE A 158 6.31 12.63 16.99
CA ILE A 158 6.15 13.15 15.63
C ILE A 158 4.93 14.07 15.53
N ASP A 159 4.98 15.02 14.59
CA ASP A 159 3.94 16.01 14.28
C ASP A 159 2.68 15.41 13.60
N GLY A 160 2.38 14.13 13.82
CA GLY A 160 1.25 13.45 13.20
C GLY A 160 -0.11 13.80 13.80
N ARG A 161 -0.12 14.51 14.94
CA ARG A 161 -1.33 14.85 15.70
C ARG A 161 -2.23 15.85 14.98
N ASN A 162 -1.63 16.82 14.30
CA ASN A 162 -2.38 17.83 13.56
C ASN A 162 -3.17 17.18 12.40
N TYR A 163 -2.57 16.18 11.74
CA TYR A 163 -3.21 15.40 10.70
C TYR A 163 -4.35 14.55 11.25
N LEU A 164 -4.15 13.86 12.38
CA LEU A 164 -5.20 13.08 13.02
C LEU A 164 -6.36 13.94 13.53
N ARG A 165 -6.08 15.14 14.03
CA ARG A 165 -7.12 16.12 14.40
C ARG A 165 -7.92 16.55 13.18
N SER A 166 -7.24 16.97 12.12
CA SER A 166 -7.91 17.39 10.88
C SER A 166 -8.73 16.26 10.25
N LEU A 167 -8.21 15.02 10.27
CA LEU A 167 -8.95 13.84 9.82
C LEU A 167 -10.20 13.62 10.68
N ARG A 168 -10.08 13.71 12.01
CA ARG A 168 -11.23 13.58 12.91
C ARG A 168 -12.29 14.63 12.60
N GLU A 169 -11.92 15.90 12.52
CA GLU A 169 -12.86 16.99 12.25
C GLU A 169 -13.63 16.75 10.95
N LYS A 170 -12.96 16.28 9.90
CA LYS A 170 -13.58 15.94 8.62
C LYS A 170 -14.52 14.75 8.72
N LEU A 171 -14.11 13.67 9.39
CA LEU A 171 -14.95 12.48 9.57
C LEU A 171 -16.15 12.78 10.48
N SER A 172 -15.97 13.50 11.58
CA SER A 172 -17.05 13.96 12.46
C SER A 172 -18.07 14.83 11.74
N ALA A 173 -17.62 15.69 10.82
CA ALA A 173 -18.52 16.54 10.04
C ALA A 173 -19.36 15.74 9.03
N LEU A 174 -18.92 14.55 8.62
CA LEU A 174 -19.67 13.64 7.77
C LEU A 174 -20.61 12.77 8.60
N ASN A 175 -20.05 11.97 9.51
CA ASN A 175 -20.80 11.10 10.41
C ASN A 175 -19.93 10.74 11.62
N GLU A 176 -20.36 11.16 12.82
CA GLU A 176 -19.65 10.87 14.07
C GLU A 176 -19.57 9.37 14.39
N GLU A 177 -20.52 8.57 13.86
CA GLU A 177 -20.54 7.12 14.03
C GLU A 177 -19.28 6.46 13.44
N ILE A 178 -18.73 6.99 12.34
CA ILE A 178 -17.48 6.50 11.72
C ILE A 178 -16.35 6.46 12.75
N ILE A 179 -16.26 7.50 13.59
CA ILE A 179 -15.19 7.58 14.59
C ILE A 179 -15.50 6.67 15.78
N SER A 180 -16.75 6.66 16.26
CA SER A 180 -17.13 5.81 17.39
C SER A 180 -16.93 4.32 17.10
N SER A 181 -17.26 3.89 15.87
CA SER A 181 -17.13 2.52 15.36
C SER A 181 -15.73 2.17 14.88
N SER A 182 -14.81 3.14 14.78
CA SER A 182 -13.47 2.91 14.23
C SER A 182 -12.71 1.80 14.94
N LYS A 183 -11.92 1.03 14.18
CA LYS A 183 -11.12 -0.09 14.71
C LYS A 183 -9.65 0.26 14.70
N TYR A 184 -8.87 -0.41 15.56
CA TYR A 184 -7.42 -0.26 15.59
C TYR A 184 -6.73 -1.62 15.56
N LYS A 185 -5.89 -1.82 14.54
CA LYS A 185 -5.19 -3.06 14.24
C LYS A 185 -3.73 -2.76 13.92
N GLY A 186 -2.91 -3.80 13.90
CA GLY A 186 -1.50 -3.73 13.55
C GLY A 186 -1.14 -4.69 12.43
N LEU A 187 -0.10 -4.35 11.69
CA LEU A 187 0.56 -5.20 10.71
C LEU A 187 2.04 -5.36 11.05
N SER A 188 2.63 -6.49 10.66
CA SER A 188 4.08 -6.62 10.65
C SER A 188 4.71 -5.59 9.70
N PRO A 189 5.98 -5.21 9.88
CA PRO A 189 6.63 -4.24 8.98
C PRO A 189 6.56 -4.64 7.50
N ASN A 190 6.73 -5.93 7.21
CA ASN A 190 6.69 -6.43 5.84
C ASN A 190 5.27 -6.37 5.26
N ASP A 191 4.25 -6.75 6.03
CA ASP A 191 2.86 -6.69 5.58
C ASP A 191 2.38 -5.25 5.41
N PHE A 192 2.88 -4.33 6.24
CA PHE A 192 2.58 -2.90 6.12
C PHE A 192 3.15 -2.31 4.83
N GLU A 193 4.40 -2.64 4.50
CA GLU A 193 5.01 -2.22 3.22
C GLU A 193 4.34 -2.90 2.02
N LEU A 194 3.90 -4.16 2.16
CA LEU A 194 3.11 -4.84 1.13
C LEU A 194 1.79 -4.09 0.88
N ALA A 195 1.07 -3.73 1.94
CA ALA A 195 -0.17 -2.98 1.85
C ALA A 195 0.04 -1.63 1.16
N LYS A 196 1.07 -0.90 1.56
CA LYS A 196 1.43 0.42 1.01
C LYS A 196 1.80 0.37 -0.46
N ASN A 197 2.64 -0.60 -0.86
CA ASN A 197 3.25 -0.60 -2.19
C ASN A 197 2.47 -1.45 -3.21
N GLN A 198 1.73 -2.46 -2.75
CA GLN A 198 1.01 -3.41 -3.61
C GLN A 198 -0.51 -3.36 -3.43
N GLY A 199 -1.01 -2.61 -2.44
CA GLY A 199 -2.44 -2.46 -2.22
C GLY A 199 -3.14 -3.74 -1.74
N VAL A 200 -2.42 -4.65 -1.09
CA VAL A 200 -2.98 -5.93 -0.61
C VAL A 200 -2.70 -6.13 0.87
N ILE A 201 -3.75 -6.46 1.63
CA ILE A 201 -3.65 -6.87 3.04
C ILE A 201 -4.29 -8.24 3.19
N LEU A 202 -3.57 -9.17 3.81
CA LEU A 202 -4.12 -10.46 4.18
C LEU A 202 -4.92 -10.32 5.48
N PHE A 203 -6.16 -10.81 5.50
CA PHE A 203 -7.01 -10.64 6.69
C PHE A 203 -6.39 -11.28 7.95
N GLU A 204 -5.68 -12.39 7.78
CA GLU A 204 -4.98 -13.10 8.85
C GLU A 204 -3.73 -12.38 9.38
N SER A 205 -3.17 -11.41 8.64
CA SER A 205 -2.02 -10.63 9.11
C SER A 205 -2.44 -9.46 10.03
N LEU A 206 -3.73 -9.13 10.08
CA LEU A 206 -4.27 -8.11 10.98
C LEU A 206 -4.23 -8.59 12.44
N GLN A 207 -3.45 -7.89 13.25
CA GLN A 207 -3.24 -8.21 14.65
C GLN A 207 -3.86 -7.13 15.55
N ASN A 208 -4.15 -7.47 16.81
CA ASN A 208 -4.48 -6.46 17.80
C ASN A 208 -3.20 -5.75 18.24
N VAL A 209 -3.22 -4.42 18.28
CA VAL A 209 -2.11 -3.62 18.81
C VAL A 209 -2.00 -3.90 20.31
N GLN A 210 -0.82 -4.32 20.78
CA GLN A 210 -0.57 -4.64 22.19
C GLN A 210 0.07 -3.48 22.97
N ASP A 211 0.52 -2.43 22.27
CA ASP A 211 1.11 -1.26 22.90
C ASP A 211 0.04 -0.44 23.62
N ASN A 212 0.04 -0.51 24.94
CA ASN A 212 -0.90 0.21 25.81
C ASN A 212 -0.87 1.73 25.64
N LYS A 213 0.29 2.32 25.29
CA LYS A 213 0.40 3.77 25.08
C LYS A 213 -0.31 4.16 23.79
N LEU A 214 -0.05 3.44 22.70
CA LEU A 214 -0.70 3.71 21.42
C LEU A 214 -2.21 3.42 21.47
N LEU A 215 -2.62 2.34 22.14
CA LEU A 215 -4.04 2.04 22.39
C LEU A 215 -4.73 3.19 23.12
N LYS A 216 -4.10 3.71 24.19
CA LYS A 216 -4.65 4.85 24.92
C LYS A 216 -4.74 6.11 24.05
N SER A 217 -3.72 6.40 23.23
CA SER A 217 -3.75 7.51 22.26
C SER A 217 -4.92 7.40 21.29
N PHE A 218 -5.19 6.18 20.78
CA PHE A 218 -6.30 5.91 19.87
C PHE A 218 -7.66 6.13 20.56
N GLU A 219 -7.84 5.61 21.78
CA GLU A 219 -9.08 5.79 22.54
C GLU A 219 -9.34 7.25 22.94
N GLU A 220 -8.29 8.01 23.25
CA GLU A 220 -8.39 9.46 23.48
C GLU A 220 -8.81 10.21 22.22
N TRP A 221 -8.23 9.86 21.06
CA TRP A 221 -8.62 10.41 19.77
C TRP A 221 -10.09 10.12 19.44
N LYS A 222 -10.56 8.88 19.69
CA LYS A 222 -11.95 8.48 19.50
C LYS A 222 -12.93 9.35 20.28
N LYS A 223 -12.60 9.68 21.53
CA LYS A 223 -13.43 10.48 22.43
C LYS A 223 -13.44 11.97 22.11
N GLY A 224 -12.69 12.40 21.09
CA GLY A 224 -12.53 13.82 20.78
C GLY A 224 -11.77 14.58 21.87
N GLY A 225 -10.97 13.88 22.67
CA GLY A 225 -10.06 14.54 23.58
C GLY A 225 -9.14 15.47 22.78
N ASN A 226 -8.96 16.69 23.27
CA ASN A 226 -7.63 17.29 23.17
C ASN A 226 -6.70 16.20 23.70
N TYR A 227 -5.71 15.75 22.95
CA TYR A 227 -4.74 14.73 23.39
C TYR A 227 -3.98 15.22 24.64
N ILE A 228 -4.66 15.29 25.78
CA ILE A 228 -4.20 15.84 27.05
C ILE A 228 -3.52 14.68 27.75
N TRP A 229 -2.21 14.65 27.62
CA TRP A 229 -1.40 13.74 28.39
C TRP A 229 -1.17 14.35 29.78
N PRO A 230 -1.35 13.59 30.87
CA PRO A 230 -0.84 14.03 32.17
C PRO A 230 0.68 14.19 32.06
N GLU A 231 1.19 15.37 32.37
CA GLU A 231 2.59 15.76 32.14
C GLU A 231 3.61 14.99 32.98
N ASN A 232 3.19 14.12 33.90
CA ASN A 232 4.09 13.46 34.85
C ASN A 232 3.88 11.95 34.87
N ILE A 233 4.62 11.23 34.03
CA ILE A 233 4.99 9.85 34.32
C ILE A 233 6.51 9.79 34.13
N GLU A 234 7.23 9.78 35.24
CA GLU A 234 8.67 9.64 35.30
C GLU A 234 9.08 8.38 34.53
N TYR A 235 9.94 8.56 33.54
CA TYR A 235 10.62 7.45 32.89
C TYR A 235 11.66 6.94 33.88
N THR A 236 11.40 5.81 34.52
CA THR A 236 12.47 5.02 35.13
C THR A 236 13.36 4.51 34.01
N THR A 237 14.48 5.21 33.82
CA THR A 237 15.58 4.79 32.97
C THR A 237 16.05 3.43 33.48
N ILE A 238 15.76 2.36 32.73
CA ILE A 238 16.44 1.08 32.94
C ILE A 238 17.85 1.28 32.40
N THR A 239 18.78 1.57 33.30
CA THR A 239 20.21 1.52 33.04
C THR A 239 20.62 0.07 32.74
N ARG A 240 21.51 -0.05 31.74
CA ARG A 240 22.06 -1.29 31.15
C ARG A 240 22.38 -2.42 32.13
#